data_AF-A0A5C3NXQ9-F1
#
_entry.id   AF-A0A5C3NXQ9-F1
#
_cell.length_a   1.000
_cell.length_b   1.000
_cell.length_c   1.000
_cell.angle_alpha   90.00
_cell.angle_beta   90.00
_cell.angle_gamma   90.00
#
_symmetry.space_group_name_H-M   'P 1'
#
loop_
_entity.id
_entity.type
_entity.pdbx_description
1 polymer ?
#
loop_
_entity_poly.entity_id
_entity_poly.type
_entity_poly.pdbx_seq_one_letter_code
_entity_poly.pdbx_strand_id
1 'polypeptide(L)'
;MGRRPKYLTAEARQAAAREHSRRYAQSERGKTARAARNAQACTQRREFNNRVLGLHMPEGMSCYARPLLRASFAFEPDPELSLGLWAEPYAFILPGTSIRPSLDSGDGVWASPEARLSIYHYCRIMDEGPARAEGWRSDDLDLAAVEAQIKDEIAARRDAWVAARDGGVGSADAYALEVYLHWGARIIAMLGDEWELRKHGVEAYVAARSQRRLPWQIMRVSMFAMLNK
;
A
#
# COMPACT_ATOMS: atom_id res chain seq x y z
N MET A 1 -44.26 52.56 5.83
CA MET A 1 -44.81 51.36 5.15
C MET A 1 -44.01 50.13 5.57
N GLY A 2 -44.57 49.28 6.45
CA GLY A 2 -43.87 48.09 6.94
C GLY A 2 -43.91 46.92 5.96
N ARG A 3 -42.76 46.27 5.70
CA ARG A 3 -42.69 45.07 4.86
C ARG A 3 -43.44 43.91 5.54
N ARG A 4 -44.50 43.42 4.91
CA ARG A 4 -45.20 42.21 5.35
C ARG A 4 -44.29 40.98 5.20
N PRO A 5 -44.32 40.03 6.15
CA PRO A 5 -43.51 38.82 6.07
C PRO A 5 -43.97 37.93 4.91
N LYS A 6 -43.01 37.48 4.10
CA LYS A 6 -43.21 36.68 2.88
C LYS A 6 -43.83 35.29 3.15
N TYR A 7 -43.67 34.78 4.37
CA TYR A 7 -44.20 33.49 4.80
C TYR A 7 -44.83 33.65 6.18
N LEU A 8 -46.13 33.36 6.29
CA LEU A 8 -46.92 33.61 7.50
C LEU A 8 -46.88 32.44 8.50
N THR A 9 -46.47 31.25 8.07
CA THR A 9 -46.37 30.05 8.92
C THR A 9 -44.97 29.44 8.90
N ALA A 10 -44.63 28.68 9.94
CA ALA A 10 -43.37 27.93 10.01
C ALA A 10 -43.28 26.86 8.91
N GLU A 11 -44.40 26.19 8.61
CA GLU A 11 -44.50 25.20 7.54
C GLU A 11 -44.24 25.82 6.16
N ALA A 12 -44.80 27.00 5.88
CA ALA A 12 -44.55 27.71 4.63
C ALA A 12 -43.08 28.12 4.48
N ARG A 13 -42.40 28.48 5.58
CA ARG A 13 -40.95 28.73 5.58
C ARG A 13 -40.14 27.48 5.28
N GLN A 14 -40.47 26.35 5.90
CA GLN A 14 -39.77 25.08 5.65
C GLN A 14 -40.02 24.55 4.22
N ALA A 15 -41.25 24.67 3.71
CA ALA A 15 -41.57 24.30 2.33
C ALA A 15 -40.80 25.16 1.33
N ALA A 16 -40.74 26.47 1.54
CA ALA A 16 -39.97 27.38 0.71
C ALA A 16 -38.45 27.11 0.77
N ALA A 17 -37.92 26.80 1.97
CA ALA A 17 -36.51 26.42 2.12
C ALA A 17 -36.18 25.12 1.39
N ARG A 18 -37.04 24.10 1.49
CA ARG A 18 -36.89 22.82 0.76
C ARG A 18 -36.93 23.03 -0.75
N GLU A 19 -37.88 23.81 -1.24
CA GLU A 19 -38.00 24.12 -2.67
C GLU A 19 -36.81 24.94 -3.18
N HIS A 20 -36.34 25.92 -2.40
CA HIS A 20 -35.13 26.67 -2.72
C HIS A 20 -33.89 25.77 -2.77
N SER A 21 -33.70 24.90 -1.78
CA SER A 21 -32.61 23.92 -1.79
C SER A 21 -32.70 22.95 -2.97
N ARG A 22 -33.90 22.51 -3.35
CA ARG A 22 -34.13 21.65 -4.52
C ARG A 22 -33.75 22.35 -5.83
N ARG A 23 -34.20 23.60 -6.02
CA ARG A 23 -33.85 24.43 -7.18
C ARG A 23 -32.36 24.71 -7.24
N TYR A 24 -31.76 25.06 -6.09
CA TYR A 24 -30.32 25.27 -5.99
C TYR A 24 -29.55 24.00 -6.36
N ALA A 25 -29.94 22.84 -5.83
CA ALA A 25 -29.31 21.57 -6.17
C ALA A 25 -29.38 21.26 -7.67
N GLN A 26 -30.51 21.55 -8.33
CA GLN A 26 -30.69 21.33 -9.77
C GLN A 26 -30.00 22.38 -10.65
N SER A 27 -29.71 23.58 -10.12
CA SER A 27 -29.02 24.64 -10.85
C SER A 27 -27.56 24.27 -11.17
N GLU A 28 -27.03 24.81 -12.27
CA GLU A 28 -25.61 24.64 -12.64
C GLU A 28 -24.68 25.08 -11.50
N ARG A 29 -25.00 26.20 -10.83
CA ARG A 29 -24.21 26.68 -9.68
C ARG A 29 -24.18 25.69 -8.51
N GLY A 30 -25.29 24.99 -8.24
CA GLY A 30 -25.33 23.96 -7.21
C GLY A 30 -24.65 22.65 -7.64
N LYS A 31 -24.65 22.32 -8.94
CA LYS A 31 -23.88 21.20 -9.49
C LYS A 31 -22.38 21.48 -9.41
N THR A 32 -21.91 22.66 -9.83
CA THR A 32 -20.48 23.03 -9.77
C THR A 32 -19.97 23.09 -8.33
N ALA A 33 -20.74 23.67 -7.40
CA ALA A 33 -20.38 23.68 -5.98
C ALA A 33 -20.26 22.27 -5.38
N ARG A 34 -21.16 21.34 -5.76
CA ARG A 34 -21.07 19.92 -5.35
C ARG A 34 -19.88 19.22 -6.00
N ALA A 35 -19.63 19.45 -7.27
CA ALA A 35 -18.47 18.89 -7.97
C ALA A 35 -17.15 19.35 -7.32
N ALA A 36 -17.03 20.65 -7.00
CA ALA A 36 -15.85 21.19 -6.31
C ALA A 36 -15.68 20.60 -4.90
N ARG A 37 -16.76 20.48 -4.12
CA ARG A 37 -16.71 19.83 -2.80
C ARG A 37 -16.34 18.35 -2.90
N ASN A 38 -16.89 17.64 -3.89
CA ASN A 38 -16.56 16.23 -4.12
C ASN A 38 -15.11 16.07 -4.57
N ALA A 39 -14.60 16.98 -5.41
CA ALA A 39 -13.20 17.01 -5.79
C ALA A 39 -12.29 17.23 -4.58
N GLN A 40 -12.60 18.22 -3.73
CA GLN A 40 -11.89 18.46 -2.47
C GLN A 40 -11.91 17.24 -1.54
N ALA A 41 -13.07 16.62 -1.35
CA ALA A 41 -13.20 15.42 -0.53
C ALA A 41 -12.42 14.23 -1.14
N CYS A 42 -12.37 14.12 -2.47
CA CYS A 42 -11.57 13.12 -3.17
C CYS A 42 -10.08 13.35 -2.94
N THR A 43 -9.61 14.59 -3.07
CA THR A 43 -8.21 14.98 -2.81
C THR A 43 -7.83 14.68 -1.36
N GLN A 44 -8.65 15.09 -0.39
CA GLN A 44 -8.40 14.81 1.04
C GLN A 44 -8.35 13.30 1.34
N ARG A 45 -9.25 12.51 0.75
CA ARG A 45 -9.22 11.05 0.88
C ARG A 45 -7.96 10.45 0.25
N ARG A 46 -7.54 10.95 -0.91
CA ARG A 46 -6.28 10.52 -1.56
C ARG A 46 -5.07 10.86 -0.68
N GLU A 47 -4.99 12.07 -0.17
CA GLU A 47 -3.90 12.51 0.73
C GLU A 47 -3.86 11.69 2.01
N PHE A 48 -5.01 11.40 2.62
CA PHE A 48 -5.08 10.55 3.81
C PHE A 48 -4.65 9.12 3.50
N ASN A 49 -5.10 8.56 2.37
CA ASN A 49 -4.75 7.21 1.93
C ASN A 49 -3.28 7.09 1.45
N ASN A 50 -2.59 8.21 1.25
CA ASN A 50 -1.17 8.26 0.88
C ASN A 50 -0.26 8.45 2.11
N ARG A 51 -0.70 8.02 3.30
CA ARG A 51 0.12 8.06 4.51
C ARG A 51 0.31 6.67 5.09
N VAL A 52 1.53 6.39 5.53
CA VAL A 52 1.89 5.19 6.29
C VAL A 52 2.58 5.64 7.56
N LEU A 53 2.02 5.34 8.73
CA LEU A 53 2.51 5.82 10.03
C LEU A 53 2.73 7.35 10.09
N GLY A 54 1.88 8.13 9.42
CA GLY A 54 2.00 9.58 9.34
C GLY A 54 3.05 10.09 8.33
N LEU A 55 3.83 9.21 7.70
CA LEU A 55 4.77 9.55 6.64
C LEU A 55 4.03 9.69 5.31
N HIS A 56 4.34 10.75 4.56
CA HIS A 56 3.78 10.96 3.22
C HIS A 56 4.40 9.98 2.22
N MET A 57 3.56 9.25 1.50
CA MET A 57 3.94 8.31 0.44
C MET A 57 3.81 8.99 -0.93
N PRO A 58 4.71 8.69 -1.88
CA PRO A 58 4.63 9.24 -3.23
C PRO A 58 3.37 8.76 -3.96
N GLU A 59 2.86 9.60 -4.87
CA GLU A 59 1.69 9.25 -5.67
C GLU A 59 1.94 7.96 -6.48
N GLY A 60 0.91 7.10 -6.54
CA GLY A 60 0.96 5.84 -7.27
C GLY A 60 1.59 4.68 -6.49
N MET A 61 2.32 4.89 -5.40
CA MET A 61 2.93 3.78 -4.63
C MET A 61 1.87 2.79 -4.13
N SER A 62 0.70 3.28 -3.71
CA SER A 62 -0.41 2.41 -3.30
C SER A 62 -0.97 1.55 -4.44
N CYS A 63 -0.82 1.98 -5.71
CA CYS A 63 -1.16 1.17 -6.87
C CYS A 63 -0.19 0.01 -7.07
N TYR A 64 1.08 0.16 -6.68
CA TYR A 64 2.08 -0.91 -6.73
C TYR A 64 1.93 -1.91 -5.59
N ALA A 65 1.55 -1.46 -4.39
CA ALA A 65 1.39 -2.36 -3.24
C ALA A 65 0.23 -3.37 -3.40
N ARG A 66 -0.87 -2.94 -4.03
CA ARG A 66 -2.14 -3.69 -4.13
C ARG A 66 -2.07 -5.00 -4.93
N PRO A 67 -1.62 -5.03 -6.19
CA PRO A 67 -1.64 -6.26 -6.99
C PRO A 67 -0.54 -7.20 -6.53
N LEU A 68 -0.90 -8.38 -6.03
CA LEU A 68 0.06 -9.41 -5.66
C LEU A 68 0.70 -10.00 -6.92
N LEU A 69 2.02 -9.77 -7.07
CA LEU A 69 2.79 -10.44 -8.10
C LEU A 69 2.84 -11.94 -7.80
N ARG A 70 2.79 -12.75 -8.85
CA ARG A 70 2.96 -14.21 -8.74
C ARG A 70 4.36 -14.50 -8.22
N ALA A 71 4.50 -15.50 -7.36
CA ALA A 71 5.78 -16.04 -6.93
C ALA A 71 5.87 -17.49 -7.38
N SER A 72 6.93 -17.85 -8.09
CA SER A 72 7.07 -19.20 -8.64
C SER A 72 7.81 -20.12 -7.69
N PHE A 73 7.08 -21.09 -7.11
CA PHE A 73 7.62 -22.08 -6.18
C PHE A 73 8.38 -23.23 -6.86
N ALA A 74 8.46 -23.21 -8.20
CA ALA A 74 9.26 -24.17 -8.96
C ALA A 74 10.75 -23.82 -8.96
N PHE A 75 11.13 -22.64 -8.47
CA PHE A 75 12.50 -22.15 -8.44
C PHE A 75 12.96 -21.95 -7.00
N GLU A 76 14.25 -22.18 -6.77
CA GLU A 76 14.88 -21.90 -5.50
C GLU A 76 15.13 -20.40 -5.35
N PRO A 77 14.80 -19.80 -4.19
CA PRO A 77 15.09 -18.39 -3.94
C PRO A 77 16.61 -18.17 -3.84
N ASP A 78 17.15 -17.26 -4.64
CA ASP A 78 18.58 -16.89 -4.65
C ASP A 78 18.77 -15.43 -4.15
N PRO A 79 19.72 -15.15 -3.23
CA PRO A 79 20.05 -13.79 -2.79
C PRO A 79 20.35 -12.77 -3.90
N GLU A 80 20.86 -13.20 -5.06
CA GLU A 80 21.07 -12.34 -6.23
C GLU A 80 19.74 -11.78 -6.80
N LEU A 81 18.60 -12.37 -6.44
CA LEU A 81 17.26 -11.91 -6.80
C LEU A 81 16.69 -10.88 -5.80
N SER A 82 17.50 -10.42 -4.84
CA SER A 82 17.04 -9.52 -3.77
C SER A 82 16.67 -8.11 -4.22
N LEU A 83 17.09 -7.71 -5.42
CA LEU A 83 16.88 -6.37 -6.01
C LEU A 83 17.28 -5.20 -5.12
N GLY A 84 18.10 -5.44 -4.09
CA GLY A 84 18.43 -4.47 -3.05
C GLY A 84 17.29 -4.18 -2.06
N LEU A 85 16.15 -4.88 -2.10
CA LEU A 85 14.99 -4.59 -1.24
C LEU A 85 15.17 -4.96 0.24
N TRP A 86 16.21 -5.69 0.62
CA TRP A 86 16.30 -6.31 1.96
C TRP A 86 17.41 -5.78 2.85
N ALA A 87 18.27 -4.91 2.35
CA ALA A 87 19.35 -4.30 3.11
C ALA A 87 19.46 -2.82 2.74
N GLU A 88 19.76 -1.98 3.74
CA GLU A 88 20.09 -0.56 3.53
C GLU A 88 21.27 -0.44 2.54
N PRO A 89 21.25 0.48 1.57
CA PRO A 89 20.37 1.65 1.40
C PRO A 89 19.03 1.38 0.69
N TYR A 90 18.63 0.13 0.54
CA TYR A 90 17.44 -0.30 -0.21
C TYR A 90 17.44 0.07 -1.69
N ALA A 91 18.58 0.54 -2.21
CA ALA A 91 18.72 0.99 -3.59
C ALA A 91 18.41 -0.16 -4.56
N PHE A 92 17.79 0.17 -5.69
CA PHE A 92 17.54 -0.80 -6.74
C PHE A 92 18.86 -1.35 -7.29
N ILE A 93 19.01 -2.67 -7.22
CA ILE A 93 20.16 -3.40 -7.75
C ILE A 93 19.64 -4.43 -8.74
N LEU A 94 20.21 -4.47 -9.95
CA LEU A 94 19.86 -5.50 -10.91
C LEU A 94 20.48 -6.85 -10.52
N PRO A 95 19.83 -7.98 -10.85
CA PRO A 95 20.44 -9.29 -10.68
C PRO A 95 21.77 -9.41 -11.43
N GLY A 96 22.66 -10.26 -10.91
CA GLY A 96 23.96 -10.56 -11.52
C GLY A 96 23.82 -11.03 -12.97
N THR A 97 24.82 -10.76 -13.80
CA THR A 97 24.82 -11.20 -15.21
C THR A 97 24.82 -12.73 -15.35
N SER A 98 25.28 -13.45 -14.33
CA SER A 98 25.22 -14.90 -14.18
C SER A 98 23.79 -15.45 -14.15
N ILE A 99 22.90 -14.80 -13.38
CA ILE A 99 21.55 -15.30 -13.13
C ILE A 99 20.52 -14.81 -14.16
N ARG A 100 20.75 -13.65 -14.79
CA ARG A 100 19.79 -13.07 -15.77
C ARG A 100 19.37 -14.02 -16.89
N PRO A 101 20.25 -14.78 -17.57
CA PRO A 101 19.83 -15.71 -18.62
C PRO A 101 18.87 -16.79 -18.12
N SER A 102 18.98 -17.16 -16.86
CA SER A 102 18.08 -18.16 -16.27
C SER A 102 16.68 -17.59 -16.05
N LEU A 103 16.52 -16.28 -15.87
CA LEU A 103 15.22 -15.64 -15.63
C LEU A 103 14.28 -15.74 -16.83
N ASP A 104 14.83 -15.73 -18.04
CA ASP A 104 14.06 -15.76 -19.29
C ASP A 104 13.73 -17.19 -19.77
N SER A 105 14.08 -18.21 -18.97
CA SER A 105 13.88 -19.60 -19.38
C SER A 105 12.44 -20.07 -19.13
N GLY A 106 11.87 -20.83 -20.08
CA GLY A 106 10.63 -21.58 -19.87
C GLY A 106 9.32 -20.85 -20.23
N ASP A 107 8.27 -21.65 -20.37
CA ASP A 107 6.97 -21.19 -20.87
C ASP A 107 5.93 -21.07 -19.76
N GLY A 108 5.12 -20.01 -19.83
CA GLY A 108 3.95 -19.81 -18.99
C GLY A 108 4.10 -18.74 -17.90
N VAL A 109 2.97 -18.32 -17.34
CA VAL A 109 2.88 -17.19 -16.39
C VAL A 109 3.61 -17.43 -15.06
N TRP A 110 3.92 -18.68 -14.72
CA TRP A 110 4.68 -19.05 -13.52
C TRP A 110 6.17 -19.22 -13.80
N ALA A 111 6.59 -19.25 -15.06
CA ALA A 111 8.00 -19.29 -15.46
C ALA A 111 8.54 -17.89 -15.80
N SER A 112 7.70 -16.85 -15.74
CA SER A 112 8.10 -15.50 -16.13
C SER A 112 9.22 -14.93 -15.24
N PRO A 113 10.04 -14.00 -15.78
CA PRO A 113 11.09 -13.32 -15.00
C PRO A 113 10.55 -12.69 -13.72
N GLU A 114 9.37 -12.07 -13.77
CA GLU A 114 8.73 -11.45 -12.62
C GLU A 114 8.33 -12.48 -11.56
N ALA A 115 7.80 -13.64 -11.97
CA ALA A 115 7.40 -14.70 -11.06
C ALA A 115 8.61 -15.33 -10.36
N ARG A 116 9.72 -15.46 -11.08
CA ARG A 116 11.00 -15.95 -10.56
C ARG A 116 11.62 -14.96 -9.59
N LEU A 117 11.72 -13.68 -9.93
CA LEU A 117 12.23 -12.66 -8.98
C LEU A 117 11.35 -12.58 -7.73
N SER A 118 10.03 -12.66 -7.91
CA SER A 118 9.07 -12.56 -6.82
C SER A 118 9.15 -13.68 -5.80
N ILE A 119 9.69 -14.86 -6.13
CA ILE A 119 9.80 -15.96 -5.14
C ILE A 119 10.74 -15.60 -4.00
N TYR A 120 11.87 -14.93 -4.30
CA TYR A 120 12.81 -14.52 -3.28
C TYR A 120 12.15 -13.55 -2.29
N HIS A 121 11.48 -12.52 -2.79
CA HIS A 121 10.79 -11.54 -1.93
C HIS A 121 9.65 -12.16 -1.13
N TYR A 122 8.88 -13.07 -1.74
CA TYR A 122 7.84 -13.80 -1.04
C TYR A 122 8.42 -14.60 0.14
N CYS A 123 9.46 -15.40 -0.11
CA CYS A 123 10.12 -16.22 0.93
C CYS A 123 10.68 -15.34 2.04
N ARG A 124 11.39 -14.26 1.70
CA ARG A 124 11.91 -13.31 2.69
C ARG A 124 10.80 -12.70 3.56
N ILE A 125 9.64 -12.34 3.00
CA ILE A 125 8.51 -11.88 3.83
C ILE A 125 8.00 -12.99 4.76
N MET A 126 7.99 -14.24 4.30
CA MET A 126 7.59 -15.39 5.12
C MET A 126 8.58 -15.71 6.23
N ASP A 127 9.84 -15.30 6.12
CA ASP A 127 10.84 -15.41 7.20
C ASP A 127 10.75 -14.21 8.16
N GLU A 128 10.73 -13.00 7.61
CA GLU A 128 10.76 -11.74 8.37
C GLU A 128 9.46 -11.49 9.15
N GLY A 129 8.30 -11.87 8.58
CA GLY A 129 6.99 -11.69 9.20
C GLY A 129 6.87 -12.41 10.54
N PRO A 130 7.07 -13.73 10.60
CA PRO A 130 7.11 -14.47 11.86
C PRO A 130 8.16 -13.98 12.85
N ALA A 131 9.37 -13.64 12.38
CA ALA A 131 10.45 -13.14 13.23
C ALA A 131 10.07 -11.82 13.91
N ARG A 132 9.58 -10.82 13.16
CA ARG A 132 9.02 -9.59 13.74
C ARG A 132 7.87 -9.88 14.67
N ALA A 133 6.94 -10.74 14.25
CA ALA A 133 5.76 -11.04 15.04
C ALA A 133 6.10 -11.74 16.36
N GLU A 134 7.27 -12.36 16.48
CA GLU A 134 7.78 -12.87 17.75
C GLU A 134 8.39 -11.76 18.60
N GLY A 135 9.22 -10.90 18.00
CA GLY A 135 9.78 -9.72 18.69
C GLY A 135 8.71 -8.75 19.21
N TRP A 136 7.58 -8.61 18.49
CA TRP A 136 6.52 -7.67 18.83
C TRP A 136 5.47 -8.22 19.80
N ARG A 137 5.58 -9.49 20.21
CA ARG A 137 4.66 -10.11 21.19
C ARG A 137 4.97 -9.74 22.64
N SER A 138 6.09 -9.08 22.90
CA SER A 138 6.43 -8.64 24.25
C SER A 138 5.50 -7.53 24.74
N ASP A 139 5.06 -7.63 25.98
CA ASP A 139 4.36 -6.57 26.72
C ASP A 139 5.29 -5.39 27.03
N ASP A 140 6.56 -5.68 27.30
CA ASP A 140 7.59 -4.69 27.65
C ASP A 140 8.25 -4.05 26.42
N LEU A 141 7.64 -4.18 25.24
CA LEU A 141 8.15 -3.58 24.01
C LEU A 141 8.07 -2.05 24.10
N ASP A 142 9.21 -1.38 23.97
CA ASP A 142 9.25 0.08 23.83
C ASP A 142 8.61 0.50 22.49
N LEU A 143 7.32 0.81 22.55
CA LEU A 143 6.54 1.17 21.37
C LEU A 143 7.08 2.42 20.69
N ALA A 144 7.60 3.40 21.44
CA ALA A 144 8.08 4.64 20.87
C ALA A 144 9.39 4.41 20.09
N ALA A 145 10.32 3.64 20.68
CA ALA A 145 11.58 3.30 20.03
C ALA A 145 11.35 2.44 18.77
N VAL A 146 10.47 1.43 18.85
CA VAL A 146 10.15 0.58 17.69
C VAL A 146 9.42 1.36 16.60
N GLU A 147 8.48 2.25 16.95
CA GLU A 147 7.82 3.11 15.96
C GLU A 147 8.82 4.03 15.24
N ALA A 148 9.79 4.58 15.97
CA ALA A 148 10.85 5.40 15.37
C ALA A 148 11.67 4.58 14.36
N GLN A 149 12.11 3.38 14.75
CA GLN A 149 12.86 2.47 13.85
C GLN A 149 12.07 2.11 12.59
N ILE A 150 10.78 1.77 12.73
CA ILE A 150 9.93 1.43 11.58
C ILE A 150 9.72 2.65 10.67
N LYS A 151 9.56 3.85 11.25
CA LYS A 151 9.44 5.08 10.46
C LYS A 151 10.71 5.38 9.68
N ASP A 152 11.88 5.21 10.30
CA ASP A 152 13.17 5.41 9.64
C ASP A 152 13.35 4.40 8.49
N GLU A 153 13.02 3.12 8.73
CA GLU A 153 13.05 2.09 7.70
C GLU A 153 12.08 2.41 6.54
N ILE A 154 10.83 2.78 6.85
CA ILE A 154 9.83 3.14 5.82
C ILE A 154 10.28 4.37 5.03
N ALA A 155 10.87 5.38 5.69
CA ALA A 155 11.38 6.56 5.02
C ALA A 155 12.54 6.21 4.07
N ALA A 156 13.52 5.42 4.52
CA ALA A 156 14.64 4.98 3.69
C ALA A 156 14.18 4.15 2.48
N ARG A 157 13.26 3.20 2.69
CA ARG A 157 12.66 2.40 1.60
C ARG A 157 11.86 3.25 0.62
N ARG A 158 11.09 4.22 1.13
CA ARG A 158 10.32 5.17 0.30
C ARG A 158 11.27 5.96 -0.59
N ASP A 159 12.36 6.48 -0.02
CA ASP A 159 13.29 7.33 -0.75
C ASP A 159 14.03 6.53 -1.84
N ALA A 160 14.44 5.30 -1.53
CA ALA A 160 14.99 4.38 -2.52
C ALA A 160 13.98 4.02 -3.62
N TRP A 161 12.72 3.80 -3.25
CA TRP A 161 11.64 3.53 -4.20
C TRP A 161 11.39 4.71 -5.15
N VAL A 162 11.38 5.94 -4.65
CA VAL A 162 11.26 7.16 -5.45
C VAL A 162 12.46 7.30 -6.39
N ALA A 163 13.67 7.12 -5.87
CA ALA A 163 14.90 7.20 -6.67
C ALA A 163 14.90 6.17 -7.81
N ALA A 164 14.47 4.93 -7.56
CA ALA A 164 14.38 3.90 -8.57
C ALA A 164 13.31 4.21 -9.64
N ARG A 165 12.13 4.66 -9.22
CA ARG A 165 11.04 5.04 -10.13
C ARG A 165 11.45 6.20 -11.05
N ASP A 166 12.08 7.21 -10.49
CA ASP A 166 12.40 8.45 -11.20
C ASP A 166 13.72 8.32 -11.99
N GLY A 167 14.62 7.42 -11.59
CA GLY A 167 15.90 7.17 -12.27
C GLY A 167 15.79 6.43 -13.60
N GLY A 168 14.74 5.62 -13.78
CA GLY A 168 14.52 4.83 -14.98
C GLY A 168 15.55 3.72 -15.20
N VAL A 169 15.20 2.75 -16.05
CA VAL A 169 16.11 1.66 -16.48
C VAL A 169 15.98 1.45 -17.98
N GLY A 170 16.98 0.81 -18.59
CA GLY A 170 16.88 0.36 -19.98
C GLY A 170 15.71 -0.62 -20.16
N SER A 171 15.13 -0.64 -21.36
CA SER A 171 13.93 -1.45 -21.66
C SER A 171 14.10 -2.95 -21.35
N ALA A 172 15.30 -3.49 -21.55
CA ALA A 172 15.62 -4.89 -21.27
C ALA A 172 15.51 -5.25 -19.77
N ASP A 173 15.68 -4.27 -18.88
CA ASP A 173 15.68 -4.47 -17.42
C ASP A 173 14.39 -3.94 -16.76
N ALA A 174 13.41 -3.50 -17.56
CA ALA A 174 12.17 -2.90 -17.07
C ALA A 174 11.37 -3.85 -16.16
N TYR A 175 11.38 -5.15 -16.45
CA TYR A 175 10.67 -6.15 -15.63
C TYR A 175 11.23 -6.22 -14.20
N ALA A 176 12.55 -6.10 -14.02
CA ALA A 176 13.19 -6.14 -12.70
C ALA A 176 12.85 -4.88 -11.90
N LEU A 177 12.82 -3.71 -12.55
CA LEU A 177 12.38 -2.47 -11.92
C LEU A 177 10.90 -2.57 -11.50
N GLU A 178 10.02 -3.08 -12.35
CA GLU A 178 8.59 -3.27 -12.01
C GLU A 178 8.42 -4.16 -10.77
N VAL A 179 9.14 -5.29 -10.72
CA VAL A 179 9.14 -6.19 -9.55
C VAL A 179 9.63 -5.47 -8.30
N TYR A 180 10.73 -4.72 -8.40
CA TYR A 180 11.26 -3.91 -7.30
C TYR A 180 10.22 -2.90 -6.80
N LEU A 181 9.55 -2.17 -7.70
CA LEU A 181 8.55 -1.17 -7.33
C LEU A 181 7.34 -1.81 -6.65
N HIS A 182 6.85 -2.95 -7.15
CA HIS A 182 5.74 -3.69 -6.57
C HIS A 182 6.05 -4.23 -5.17
N TRP A 183 7.18 -4.92 -5.00
CA TRP A 183 7.55 -5.48 -3.70
C TRP A 183 8.00 -4.41 -2.71
N GLY A 184 8.72 -3.37 -3.14
CA GLY A 184 9.11 -2.24 -2.28
C GLY A 184 7.89 -1.52 -1.70
N ALA A 185 6.91 -1.19 -2.54
CA ALA A 185 5.65 -0.58 -2.09
C ALA A 185 4.87 -1.51 -1.14
N ARG A 186 4.84 -2.81 -1.42
CA ARG A 186 4.18 -3.80 -0.57
C ARG A 186 4.84 -3.92 0.80
N ILE A 187 6.17 -4.01 0.87
CA ILE A 187 6.91 -4.12 2.14
C ILE A 187 6.61 -2.89 3.01
N ILE A 188 6.67 -1.69 2.44
CA ILE A 188 6.32 -0.43 3.14
C ILE A 188 4.90 -0.49 3.70
N ALA A 189 3.91 -0.84 2.87
CA ALA A 189 2.52 -0.92 3.28
C ALA A 189 2.32 -1.96 4.40
N MET A 190 2.93 -3.14 4.26
CA MET A 190 2.83 -4.22 5.23
C MET A 190 3.46 -3.86 6.57
N LEU A 191 4.63 -3.21 6.59
CA LEU A 191 5.26 -2.74 7.82
C LEU A 191 4.36 -1.75 8.57
N GLY A 192 3.78 -0.81 7.84
CA GLY A 192 2.84 0.15 8.40
C GLY A 192 1.57 -0.49 8.95
N ASP A 193 0.91 -1.33 8.16
CA ASP A 193 -0.33 -2.01 8.56
C ASP A 193 -0.10 -2.94 9.76
N GLU A 194 1.02 -3.67 9.78
CA GLU A 194 1.38 -4.56 10.89
C GLU A 194 1.65 -3.75 12.18
N TRP A 195 2.34 -2.61 12.07
CA TRP A 195 2.60 -1.74 13.23
C TRP A 195 1.33 -1.06 13.74
N GLU A 196 0.45 -0.58 12.85
CA GLU A 196 -0.85 -0.04 13.25
C GLU A 196 -1.65 -1.06 14.07
N LEU A 197 -1.67 -2.34 13.66
CA LEU A 197 -2.29 -3.39 14.46
C LEU A 197 -1.63 -3.53 15.84
N ARG A 198 -0.29 -3.52 15.90
CA ARG A 198 0.42 -3.64 17.19
C ARG A 198 0.15 -2.47 18.14
N LYS A 199 -0.06 -1.25 17.62
CA LYS A 199 -0.41 -0.07 18.43
C LYS A 199 -1.76 -0.16 19.13
N HIS A 200 -2.66 -1.03 18.66
CA HIS A 200 -3.94 -1.29 19.35
C HIS A 200 -3.78 -2.20 20.59
N GLY A 201 -2.55 -2.62 20.91
CA GLY A 201 -2.21 -3.45 22.07
C GLY A 201 -1.72 -4.84 21.67
N VAL A 202 -1.01 -5.50 22.60
CA VAL A 202 -0.44 -6.84 22.35
C VAL A 202 -1.53 -7.88 22.12
N GLU A 203 -2.65 -7.80 22.84
CA GLU A 203 -3.73 -8.78 22.75
C GLU A 203 -4.40 -8.70 21.38
N ALA A 204 -4.66 -7.49 20.90
CA ALA A 204 -5.18 -7.24 19.56
C ALA A 204 -4.25 -7.79 18.48
N TYR A 205 -2.93 -7.60 18.64
CA TYR A 205 -1.93 -8.12 17.72
C TYR A 205 -1.84 -9.66 17.72
N VAL A 206 -1.82 -10.28 18.91
CA VAL A 206 -1.82 -11.74 19.08
C VAL A 206 -3.09 -12.37 18.51
N ALA A 207 -4.25 -11.76 18.77
CA ALA A 207 -5.53 -12.17 18.20
C ALA A 207 -5.55 -12.04 16.67
N ALA A 208 -5.02 -10.94 16.12
CA ALA A 208 -4.89 -10.78 14.67
C ALA A 208 -4.00 -11.87 14.07
N ARG A 209 -2.87 -12.20 14.71
CA ARG A 209 -1.97 -13.29 14.28
C ARG A 209 -2.65 -14.65 14.31
N SER A 210 -3.39 -14.98 15.37
CA SER A 210 -4.09 -16.28 15.48
C SER A 210 -5.20 -16.40 14.44
N GLN A 211 -5.87 -15.30 14.12
CA GLN A 211 -6.91 -15.22 13.09
C GLN A 211 -6.38 -15.08 11.65
N ARG A 212 -5.05 -15.15 11.45
CA ARG A 212 -4.39 -14.98 10.13
C ARG A 212 -4.66 -13.63 9.46
N ARG A 213 -4.78 -12.57 10.27
CA ARG A 213 -5.12 -11.21 9.83
C ARG A 213 -3.91 -10.28 9.71
N LEU A 214 -2.69 -10.75 10.01
CA LEU A 214 -1.50 -9.95 9.74
C LEU A 214 -1.28 -9.80 8.23
N PRO A 215 -0.74 -8.68 7.75
CA PRO A 215 -0.61 -8.41 6.31
C PRO A 215 0.12 -9.53 5.54
N TRP A 216 1.19 -10.09 6.11
CA TRP A 216 1.93 -11.20 5.48
C TRP A 216 1.16 -12.52 5.48
N GLN A 217 0.28 -12.75 6.47
CA GLN A 217 -0.60 -13.93 6.49
C GLN A 217 -1.70 -13.82 5.43
N ILE A 218 -2.27 -12.63 5.25
CA ILE A 218 -3.26 -12.35 4.20
C ILE A 218 -2.62 -12.52 2.82
N MET A 219 -1.40 -12.00 2.64
CA MET A 219 -0.62 -12.19 1.41
C MET A 219 -0.37 -13.68 1.13
N ARG A 220 0.04 -14.46 2.15
CA ARG A 220 0.24 -15.91 2.03
C ARG A 220 -1.03 -16.61 1.54
N VAL A 221 -2.18 -16.34 2.15
CA VAL A 221 -3.47 -16.91 1.73
C VAL A 221 -3.79 -16.55 0.27
N SER A 222 -3.56 -15.28 -0.10
CA SER A 222 -3.77 -14.78 -1.45
C SER A 222 -2.87 -15.48 -2.48
N MET A 223 -1.60 -15.72 -2.14
CA MET A 223 -0.65 -16.44 -2.99
C MET A 223 -1.10 -17.89 -3.24
N PHE A 224 -1.50 -18.62 -2.20
CA PHE A 224 -2.03 -19.99 -2.38
C PHE A 224 -3.33 -20.02 -3.18
N ALA A 225 -4.20 -19.02 -3.01
CA ALA A 225 -5.40 -18.90 -3.83
C ALA A 225 -5.10 -18.65 -5.32
N MET A 226 -3.96 -18.01 -5.65
CA MET A 226 -3.53 -17.85 -7.04
C MET A 226 -2.99 -19.13 -7.66
N LEU A 227 -2.31 -19.98 -6.89
CA LEU A 227 -1.76 -21.26 -7.37
C LEU A 227 -2.83 -22.29 -7.74
N ASN A 228 -4.01 -22.19 -7.10
CA ASN A 228 -5.12 -23.11 -7.31
C ASN A 228 -6.06 -22.70 -8.46
N LYS A 229 -5.71 -21.68 -9.25
CA LYS A 229 -6.48 -21.20 -10.41
C LYS A 229 -5.76 -21.56 -11.70
#